data_AF-A0A6H1R3M3-F1
#
_entry.id   AF-A0A6H1R3M3-F1
#
_cell.length_a   1.000
_cell.length_b   1.000
_cell.length_c   1.000
_cell.angle_alpha   90.00
_cell.angle_beta   90.00
_cell.angle_gamma   90.00
#
_symmetry.space_group_name_H-M   'P 1'
#
loop_
_entity.id
_entity.type
_entity.pdbx_description
1 polymer ?
#
loop_
_entity_poly.entity_id
_entity_poly.type
_entity_poly.pdbx_seq_one_letter_code
_entity_poly.pdbx_strand_id
1 'polypeptide(L)'
;MAAVVASTSGSAPQPVPPRRGTCHAIRRGKLQEGDGVSAVGDLDQALAQVVDRITAALGLLTAAQDACDEAGEVLGFALEGTTDPAALEVLAAVEPTSDELIHAYQAAHRVIELITTYRRGLEIQQAVDSTPPSAAHPSTVGRIPTDAARDRTWADQVRKRLPKWMDGNQTTGFGYDHDGTEHRMTSGYDLSLSEPARLTLHNSETFPTDDRGAPTVTLHVEVKYAQMMRRAGQTYGVVIINKLMCDGCRDAVPEILPQGSVLAVWEPGAAQPHILKGAARP
;
A
#
# COMPACT_ATOMS: atom_id res chain seq x y z
N MET A 1 -16.54 64.61 -34.14
CA MET A 1 -16.92 63.18 -34.26
C MET A 1 -16.88 62.59 -32.86
N ALA A 2 -18.05 62.44 -32.23
CA ALA A 2 -18.19 61.91 -30.87
C ALA A 2 -18.45 60.40 -30.95
N ALA A 3 -17.59 59.60 -30.33
CA ALA A 3 -17.76 58.15 -30.25
C ALA A 3 -18.51 57.79 -28.97
N VAL A 4 -19.62 57.07 -29.15
CA VAL A 4 -20.51 56.56 -28.11
C VAL A 4 -19.87 55.30 -27.50
N VAL A 5 -19.66 55.30 -26.19
CA VAL A 5 -19.20 54.14 -25.41
C VAL A 5 -20.43 53.36 -24.97
N ALA A 6 -20.57 52.12 -25.45
CA ALA A 6 -21.61 51.20 -25.02
C ALA A 6 -21.10 50.35 -23.85
N SER A 7 -21.68 50.53 -22.66
CA SER A 7 -21.48 49.67 -21.50
C SER A 7 -22.33 48.40 -21.63
N THR A 8 -21.68 47.24 -21.75
CA THR A 8 -22.30 45.93 -21.61
C THR A 8 -22.18 45.46 -20.16
N SER A 9 -23.29 45.51 -19.43
CA SER A 9 -23.44 44.92 -18.09
C SER A 9 -23.47 43.40 -18.19
N GLY A 10 -22.37 42.74 -17.80
CA GLY A 10 -22.31 41.28 -17.65
C GLY A 10 -23.04 40.84 -16.37
N SER A 11 -24.13 40.07 -16.54
CA SER A 11 -24.82 39.39 -15.45
C SER A 11 -23.94 38.26 -14.89
N ALA A 12 -23.74 38.26 -13.58
CA ALA A 12 -23.10 37.16 -12.86
C ALA A 12 -23.91 35.86 -12.98
N PRO A 13 -23.27 34.69 -13.13
CA PRO A 13 -23.94 33.40 -13.15
C PRO A 13 -24.55 33.09 -11.77
N GLN A 14 -25.81 32.67 -11.76
CA GLN A 14 -26.49 32.26 -10.53
C GLN A 14 -25.98 30.90 -10.02
N PRO A 15 -25.91 30.69 -8.70
CA PRO A 15 -25.48 29.43 -8.11
C PRO A 15 -26.50 28.31 -8.41
N VAL A 16 -25.97 27.20 -8.92
CA VAL A 16 -26.74 25.98 -9.18
C VAL A 16 -27.10 25.31 -7.85
N PRO A 17 -28.38 25.04 -7.56
CA PRO A 17 -28.77 24.38 -6.30
C PRO A 17 -28.32 22.91 -6.28
N PRO A 18 -28.00 22.36 -5.08
CA PRO A 18 -27.56 20.98 -4.95
C PRO A 18 -28.69 20.00 -5.32
N ARG A 19 -28.37 19.03 -6.18
CA ARG A 19 -29.26 17.92 -6.53
C ARG A 19 -29.53 17.08 -5.27
N ARG A 20 -30.78 17.12 -4.77
CA ARG A 20 -31.26 16.20 -3.75
C ARG A 20 -31.22 14.77 -4.30
N GLY A 21 -30.30 13.95 -3.77
CA GLY A 21 -30.27 12.52 -4.01
C GLY A 21 -31.55 11.89 -3.47
N THR A 22 -32.28 11.17 -4.32
CA THR A 22 -33.42 10.35 -3.95
C THR A 22 -32.94 9.14 -3.16
N CYS A 23 -33.18 9.11 -1.84
CA CYS A 23 -33.08 7.90 -1.04
C CYS A 23 -34.18 6.93 -1.47
N HIS A 24 -33.79 5.87 -2.19
CA HIS A 24 -34.66 4.71 -2.37
C HIS A 24 -34.81 3.99 -1.02
N ALA A 25 -36.02 4.01 -0.47
CA ALA A 25 -36.38 3.21 0.69
C ALA A 25 -36.33 1.72 0.32
N ILE A 26 -35.43 0.98 0.97
CA ILE A 26 -35.34 -0.48 0.86
C ILE A 26 -36.57 -1.09 1.56
N ARG A 27 -37.40 -1.77 0.76
CA ARG A 27 -38.57 -2.54 1.19
C ARG A 27 -38.10 -3.73 2.04
N ARG A 28 -38.48 -3.79 3.33
CA ARG A 28 -38.28 -5.00 4.17
C ARG A 28 -39.18 -6.13 3.67
N GLY A 29 -38.61 -7.06 2.91
CA GLY A 29 -39.20 -8.36 2.61
C GLY A 29 -39.10 -9.32 3.80
N LYS A 30 -40.12 -10.17 3.98
CA LYS A 30 -40.18 -11.22 5.00
C LYS A 30 -38.99 -12.18 4.87
N LEU A 31 -38.28 -12.42 5.96
CA LEU A 31 -37.20 -13.41 6.07
C LEU A 31 -37.79 -14.82 5.95
N GLN A 32 -37.43 -15.54 4.89
CA GLN A 32 -37.55 -16.99 4.82
C GLN A 32 -36.23 -17.61 5.33
N GLU A 33 -36.34 -18.52 6.31
CA GLU A 33 -35.23 -19.32 6.83
C GLU A 33 -34.72 -20.25 5.72
N GLY A 34 -33.69 -19.79 5.01
CA GLY A 34 -33.06 -20.42 3.85
C GLY A 34 -32.03 -19.51 3.16
N ASP A 35 -32.06 -18.20 3.42
CA ASP A 35 -31.32 -17.14 2.71
C ASP A 35 -29.91 -16.78 3.25
N GLY A 36 -29.42 -17.45 4.30
CA GLY A 36 -28.17 -17.06 4.98
C GLY A 36 -26.92 -17.09 4.10
N VAL A 37 -26.85 -18.03 3.16
CA VAL A 37 -25.70 -18.18 2.25
C VAL A 37 -25.74 -17.15 1.11
N SER A 38 -26.93 -16.70 0.69
CA SER A 38 -27.08 -15.66 -0.35
C SER A 38 -26.69 -14.28 0.16
N ALA A 39 -27.10 -13.92 1.37
CA ALA A 39 -26.88 -12.58 1.92
C ALA A 39 -25.39 -12.23 2.14
N VAL A 40 -24.57 -13.21 2.52
CA VAL A 40 -23.12 -12.99 2.71
C VAL A 40 -22.38 -12.93 1.37
N GLY A 41 -22.79 -13.75 0.39
CA GLY A 41 -22.26 -13.68 -0.97
C GLY A 41 -22.58 -12.35 -1.66
N ASP A 42 -23.82 -11.87 -1.49
CA ASP A 42 -24.25 -10.56 -2.02
C ASP A 42 -23.45 -9.40 -1.39
N LEU A 43 -23.15 -9.49 -0.09
CA LEU A 43 -22.32 -8.51 0.60
C LEU A 43 -20.86 -8.54 0.12
N ASP A 44 -20.25 -9.72 -0.04
CA ASP A 44 -18.89 -9.85 -0.54
C ASP A 44 -18.76 -9.27 -1.96
N GLN A 45 -19.72 -9.57 -2.83
CA GLN A 45 -19.76 -9.02 -4.18
C GLN A 45 -19.92 -7.49 -4.17
N ALA A 46 -20.76 -6.94 -3.30
CA ALA A 46 -20.91 -5.50 -3.15
C ALA A 46 -19.61 -4.83 -2.68
N LEU A 47 -18.90 -5.45 -1.74
CA LEU A 47 -17.61 -4.95 -1.24
C LEU A 47 -16.52 -5.02 -2.32
N ALA A 48 -16.49 -6.08 -3.12
CA ALA A 48 -15.59 -6.18 -4.28
C ALA A 48 -15.81 -5.02 -5.26
N GLN A 49 -17.07 -4.73 -5.61
CA GLN A 49 -17.41 -3.61 -6.49
C GLN A 49 -16.98 -2.25 -5.91
N VAL A 50 -17.05 -2.07 -4.59
CA VAL A 50 -16.57 -0.85 -3.95
C VAL A 50 -15.05 -0.73 -4.06
N VAL A 51 -14.31 -1.82 -3.82
CA VAL A 51 -12.84 -1.83 -3.99
C VAL A 51 -12.45 -1.49 -5.42
N ASP A 52 -13.12 -2.06 -6.42
CA ASP A 52 -12.84 -1.77 -7.84
C ASP A 52 -13.07 -0.29 -8.17
N ARG A 53 -14.15 0.31 -7.66
CA ARG A 53 -14.45 1.74 -7.87
C ARG A 53 -13.44 2.64 -7.19
N ILE A 54 -13.02 2.33 -5.96
CA ILE A 54 -11.99 3.11 -5.27
C ILE A 54 -10.65 2.97 -5.99
N THR A 55 -10.31 1.77 -6.49
CA THR A 55 -9.10 1.53 -7.28
C THR A 55 -9.10 2.36 -8.57
N ALA A 56 -10.23 2.44 -9.27
CA ALA A 56 -10.37 3.31 -10.43
C ALA A 56 -10.20 4.80 -10.08
N ALA A 57 -10.76 5.23 -8.94
CA ALA A 57 -10.60 6.61 -8.45
C ALA A 57 -9.15 6.93 -8.06
N LEU A 58 -8.43 5.98 -7.47
CA LEU A 58 -7.00 6.12 -7.17
C LEU A 58 -6.19 6.36 -8.46
N GLY A 59 -6.52 5.67 -9.56
CA GLY A 59 -5.89 5.93 -10.86
C GLY A 59 -6.09 7.36 -11.36
N LEU A 60 -7.26 7.95 -11.12
CA LEU A 60 -7.53 9.36 -11.46
C LEU A 60 -6.77 10.33 -10.56
N LEU A 61 -6.66 10.02 -9.26
CA LEU A 61 -5.88 10.84 -8.31
C LEU A 61 -4.39 10.84 -8.68
N THR A 62 -3.83 9.69 -9.05
CA THR A 62 -2.44 9.61 -9.53
C THR A 62 -2.24 10.45 -10.79
N ALA A 63 -3.12 10.33 -11.79
CA ALA A 63 -3.02 11.16 -13.00
C ALA A 63 -3.15 12.67 -12.69
N ALA A 64 -3.97 13.04 -11.71
CA ALA A 64 -4.09 14.44 -11.27
C ALA A 64 -2.82 14.92 -10.55
N GLN A 65 -2.18 14.06 -9.76
CA GLN A 65 -0.93 14.38 -9.08
C GLN A 65 0.21 14.57 -10.08
N ASP A 66 0.38 13.64 -11.03
CA ASP A 66 1.38 13.75 -12.10
C ASP A 66 1.22 15.07 -12.88
N ALA A 67 -0.03 15.45 -13.19
CA ALA A 67 -0.33 16.71 -13.87
C ALA A 67 -0.05 17.95 -13.00
N CYS A 68 -0.26 17.88 -11.68
CA CYS A 68 0.09 18.97 -10.76
C CYS A 68 1.60 19.15 -10.65
N ASP A 69 2.35 18.04 -10.56
CA ASP A 69 3.80 18.06 -10.48
C ASP A 69 4.40 18.64 -11.78
N GLU A 70 3.93 18.18 -12.95
CA GLU A 70 4.31 18.75 -14.25
C GLU A 70 3.98 20.25 -14.35
N ALA A 71 2.78 20.66 -13.89
CA ALA A 71 2.40 22.06 -13.86
C ALA A 71 3.33 22.88 -12.95
N GLY A 72 3.72 22.35 -11.79
CA GLY A 72 4.67 22.97 -10.88
C GLY A 72 6.03 23.20 -11.52
N GLU A 73 6.57 22.21 -12.23
CA GLU A 73 7.84 22.33 -12.96
C GLU A 73 7.76 23.38 -14.08
N VAL A 74 6.72 23.31 -14.91
CA VAL A 74 6.53 24.23 -16.05
C VAL A 74 6.33 25.67 -15.57
N LEU A 75 5.48 25.88 -14.55
CA LEU A 75 5.23 27.21 -13.98
C LEU A 75 6.46 27.74 -13.26
N GLY A 76 7.16 26.90 -12.49
CA GLY A 76 8.38 27.29 -11.79
C GLY A 76 9.45 27.83 -12.76
N PHE A 77 9.64 27.14 -13.89
CA PHE A 77 10.55 27.61 -14.94
C PHE A 77 10.04 28.87 -15.65
N ALA A 78 8.76 28.91 -16.03
CA ALA A 78 8.19 30.02 -16.80
C ALA A 78 8.11 31.33 -16.00
N LEU A 79 7.99 31.23 -14.68
CA LEU A 79 7.84 32.36 -13.76
C LEU A 79 9.14 32.73 -13.05
N GLU A 80 10.27 32.13 -13.43
CA GLU A 80 11.55 32.45 -12.82
C GLU A 80 11.89 33.94 -12.98
N GLY A 81 12.13 34.62 -11.86
CA GLY A 81 12.43 36.06 -11.81
C GLY A 81 11.22 36.98 -12.00
N THR A 82 10.00 36.45 -12.07
CA THR A 82 8.78 37.29 -12.09
C THR A 82 8.57 37.98 -10.73
N THR A 83 7.98 39.18 -10.77
CA THR A 83 7.50 39.90 -9.57
C THR A 83 5.99 40.13 -9.61
N ASP A 84 5.29 39.53 -10.57
CA ASP A 84 3.83 39.64 -10.67
C ASP A 84 3.16 38.84 -9.53
N PRO A 85 2.44 39.51 -8.61
CA PRO A 85 1.81 38.83 -7.48
C PRO A 85 0.77 37.78 -7.91
N ALA A 86 0.06 37.99 -9.02
CA ALA A 86 -0.94 37.03 -9.49
C ALA A 86 -0.28 35.74 -9.99
N ALA A 87 0.88 35.85 -10.65
CA ALA A 87 1.64 34.71 -11.11
C ALA A 87 2.24 33.91 -9.95
N LEU A 88 2.76 34.60 -8.93
CA LEU A 88 3.29 33.96 -7.72
C LEU A 88 2.19 33.25 -6.91
N GLU A 89 0.97 33.79 -6.87
CA GLU A 89 -0.18 33.14 -6.23
C GLU A 89 -0.56 31.83 -6.94
N VAL A 90 -0.54 31.81 -8.27
CA VAL A 90 -0.79 30.57 -9.05
C VAL A 90 0.27 29.51 -8.76
N LEU A 91 1.56 29.88 -8.72
CA LEU A 91 2.63 28.95 -8.39
C LEU A 91 2.51 28.42 -6.95
N ALA A 92 2.20 29.30 -6.00
CA ALA A 92 2.03 28.93 -4.59
C ALA A 92 0.82 28.03 -4.33
N ALA A 93 -0.15 27.96 -5.25
CA ALA A 93 -1.30 27.06 -5.14
C ALA A 93 -1.00 25.61 -5.55
N VAL A 94 0.08 25.36 -6.29
CA VAL A 94 0.41 24.02 -6.80
C VAL A 94 0.78 23.06 -5.67
N GLU A 95 1.68 23.46 -4.77
CA GLU A 95 2.15 22.66 -3.64
C GLU A 95 0.99 22.20 -2.72
N PRO A 96 0.13 23.09 -2.18
CA PRO A 96 -0.98 22.65 -1.32
C PRO A 96 -2.01 21.80 -2.07
N THR A 97 -2.19 22.01 -3.38
CA THR A 97 -3.06 21.14 -4.19
C THR A 97 -2.47 19.73 -4.32
N SER A 98 -1.16 19.61 -4.50
CA SER A 98 -0.47 18.31 -4.53
C SER A 98 -0.61 17.58 -3.18
N ASP A 99 -0.46 18.29 -2.06
CA ASP A 99 -0.66 17.75 -0.72
C ASP A 99 -2.10 17.23 -0.51
N GLU A 100 -3.11 17.98 -0.96
CA GLU A 100 -4.52 17.54 -0.88
C GLU A 100 -4.77 16.26 -1.69
N LEU A 101 -4.17 16.13 -2.88
CA LEU A 101 -4.27 14.92 -3.70
C LEU A 101 -3.61 13.72 -3.01
N ILE A 102 -2.45 13.92 -2.37
CA ILE A 102 -1.76 12.90 -1.57
C ILE A 102 -2.66 12.45 -0.41
N HIS A 103 -3.28 13.39 0.32
CA HIS A 103 -4.18 13.06 1.42
C HIS A 103 -5.43 12.30 0.95
N ALA A 104 -6.02 12.68 -0.19
CA ALA A 104 -7.14 11.96 -0.77
C ALA A 104 -6.75 10.52 -1.17
N TYR A 105 -5.56 10.36 -1.76
CA TYR A 105 -5.00 9.06 -2.12
C TYR A 105 -4.82 8.16 -0.88
N GLN A 106 -4.26 8.70 0.21
CA GLN A 106 -4.07 7.99 1.48
C GLN A 106 -5.41 7.55 2.09
N ALA A 107 -6.41 8.43 2.10
CA ALA A 107 -7.73 8.12 2.62
C ALA A 107 -8.41 6.98 1.84
N ALA A 108 -8.31 7.02 0.51
CA ALA A 108 -8.84 5.97 -0.36
C ALA A 108 -8.15 4.61 -0.15
N HIS A 109 -6.82 4.59 -0.02
CA HIS A 109 -6.07 3.37 0.32
C HIS A 109 -6.50 2.78 1.67
N ARG A 110 -6.67 3.61 2.69
CA ARG A 110 -7.12 3.17 4.02
C ARG A 110 -8.49 2.50 3.97
N VAL A 111 -9.40 2.99 3.12
CA VAL A 111 -10.72 2.37 2.93
C VAL A 111 -10.60 1.02 2.23
N ILE A 112 -9.76 0.90 1.18
CA ILE A 112 -9.51 -0.39 0.53
C ILE A 112 -8.97 -1.39 1.55
N GLU A 113 -7.96 -1.02 2.35
CA GLU A 113 -7.39 -1.90 3.38
C GLU A 113 -8.46 -2.41 4.35
N LEU A 114 -9.29 -1.51 4.89
CA LEU A 114 -10.38 -1.88 5.80
C LEU A 114 -11.39 -2.84 5.17
N ILE A 115 -11.78 -2.59 3.91
CA ILE A 115 -12.72 -3.46 3.20
C ILE A 115 -12.10 -4.83 2.94
N THR A 116 -10.85 -4.89 2.47
CA THR A 116 -10.16 -6.15 2.20
C THR A 116 -9.97 -6.98 3.47
N THR A 117 -9.63 -6.35 4.60
CA THR A 117 -9.56 -7.04 5.90
C THR A 117 -10.92 -7.61 6.31
N TYR A 118 -11.99 -6.84 6.14
CA TYR A 118 -13.33 -7.29 6.48
C TYR A 118 -13.80 -8.46 5.61
N ARG A 119 -13.55 -8.41 4.30
CA ARG A 119 -13.86 -9.52 3.36
C ARG A 119 -13.16 -10.82 3.76
N ARG A 120 -11.87 -10.76 4.10
CA ARG A 120 -11.13 -11.93 4.60
C ARG A 120 -11.76 -12.51 5.88
N GLY A 121 -12.26 -11.65 6.77
CA GLY A 121 -12.99 -12.07 7.97
C GLY A 121 -14.28 -12.83 7.64
N LEU A 122 -15.04 -12.37 6.64
CA LEU A 122 -16.27 -13.04 6.20
C LEU A 122 -16.01 -14.45 5.65
N GLU A 123 -14.94 -14.62 4.86
CA GLU A 123 -14.55 -15.93 4.29
C GLU A 123 -14.22 -16.95 5.39
N ILE A 124 -13.49 -16.53 6.44
CA ILE A 124 -13.16 -17.39 7.59
C ILE A 124 -14.44 -17.80 8.34
N GLN A 125 -15.38 -16.87 8.52
CA GLN A 125 -16.63 -17.14 9.24
C GLN A 125 -17.55 -18.10 8.48
N GLN A 126 -17.66 -17.94 7.15
CA GLN A 126 -18.36 -18.91 6.30
C GLN A 126 -17.75 -20.31 6.36
N ALA A 127 -16.42 -20.42 6.41
CA ALA A 127 -15.74 -21.71 6.50
C ALA A 127 -15.99 -22.41 7.86
N VAL A 128 -15.98 -21.66 8.96
CA VAL A 128 -16.27 -22.18 10.30
C VAL A 128 -17.72 -22.66 10.40
N ASP A 129 -18.68 -21.88 9.89
CA ASP A 129 -20.11 -22.20 9.97
C ASP A 129 -20.53 -23.35 9.02
N SER A 130 -19.75 -23.59 7.96
CA SER A 130 -20.02 -24.65 6.97
C SER A 130 -19.37 -26.00 7.31
N THR A 131 -18.67 -26.14 8.44
CA THR A 131 -17.93 -27.36 8.78
C THR A 131 -18.83 -28.36 9.54
N PRO A 132 -19.19 -29.54 8.97
CA PRO A 132 -19.75 -30.63 9.76
C PRO A 132 -18.68 -31.15 10.74
N PRO A 133 -19.03 -31.68 11.93
CA PRO A 133 -18.04 -32.28 12.81
C PRO A 133 -17.46 -33.52 12.13
N SER A 134 -16.33 -33.37 11.45
CA SER A 134 -15.74 -34.42 10.63
C SER A 134 -14.45 -34.94 11.24
N ALA A 135 -14.43 -36.26 11.34
CA ALA A 135 -13.38 -37.08 11.92
C ALA A 135 -12.01 -36.84 11.27
N ALA A 136 -10.96 -37.12 12.04
CA ALA A 136 -9.56 -36.95 11.65
C ALA A 136 -9.26 -37.56 10.27
N HIS A 137 -8.90 -36.70 9.30
CA HIS A 137 -8.51 -37.11 7.95
C HIS A 137 -6.98 -37.06 7.79
N PRO A 138 -6.33 -38.11 7.25
CA PRO A 138 -4.89 -38.15 7.03
C PRO A 138 -4.53 -37.47 5.71
N SER A 139 -4.51 -36.14 5.69
CA SER A 139 -3.85 -35.35 4.62
C SER A 139 -3.45 -33.98 5.13
N THR A 140 -2.48 -33.99 6.03
CA THR A 140 -1.67 -32.82 6.40
C THR A 140 -0.40 -32.88 5.56
N VAL A 141 -0.50 -32.58 4.26
CA VAL A 141 0.69 -32.40 3.42
C VAL A 141 1.31 -31.05 3.81
N GLY A 142 2.29 -31.12 4.72
CA GLY A 142 3.33 -30.14 4.97
C GLY A 142 2.93 -28.66 5.02
N ARG A 143 2.23 -28.25 6.09
CA ARG A 143 2.40 -26.89 6.62
C ARG A 143 3.91 -26.69 6.81
N ILE A 144 4.52 -25.71 6.14
CA ILE A 144 5.86 -25.28 6.54
C ILE A 144 5.68 -24.58 7.89
N PRO A 145 6.09 -25.19 9.02
CA PRO A 145 5.88 -24.58 10.30
C PRO A 145 6.77 -23.35 10.42
N THR A 146 6.38 -22.47 11.33
CA THR A 146 7.16 -21.32 11.83
C THR A 146 8.59 -21.67 12.27
N ASP A 147 8.97 -22.95 12.32
CA ASP A 147 10.33 -23.48 12.48
C ASP A 147 11.25 -23.31 11.26
N ALA A 148 10.70 -23.12 10.04
CA ALA A 148 11.50 -22.94 8.83
C ALA A 148 12.41 -21.71 8.89
N ALA A 149 12.02 -20.69 9.65
CA ALA A 149 12.86 -19.52 9.89
C ALA A 149 14.17 -19.85 10.60
N ARG A 150 14.27 -20.98 11.31
CA ARG A 150 15.49 -21.39 12.03
C ARG A 150 16.23 -22.53 11.33
N ASP A 151 15.61 -23.17 10.34
CA ASP A 151 16.23 -24.24 9.59
C ASP A 151 17.10 -23.68 8.45
N ARG A 152 18.41 -23.63 8.73
CA ARG A 152 19.42 -23.25 7.74
C ARG A 152 19.37 -24.14 6.50
N THR A 153 19.13 -25.44 6.66
CA THR A 153 19.16 -26.38 5.52
C THR A 153 18.02 -26.11 4.55
N TRP A 154 16.84 -25.77 5.08
CA TRP A 154 15.71 -25.29 4.29
C TRP A 154 16.04 -23.96 3.60
N ALA A 155 16.58 -22.97 4.32
CA ALA A 155 16.95 -21.68 3.74
C ALA A 155 17.98 -21.83 2.61
N ASP A 156 18.95 -22.73 2.77
CA ASP A 156 19.94 -23.06 1.74
C ASP A 156 19.32 -23.76 0.53
N GLN A 157 18.30 -24.61 0.71
CA GLN A 157 17.54 -25.19 -0.39
C GLN A 157 16.75 -24.14 -1.18
N VAL A 158 16.06 -23.24 -0.48
CA VAL A 158 15.34 -22.12 -1.11
C VAL A 158 16.31 -21.23 -1.89
N ARG A 159 17.46 -20.90 -1.29
CA ARG A 159 18.47 -20.03 -1.92
C ARG A 159 19.02 -20.59 -3.22
N LYS A 160 19.10 -21.91 -3.40
CA LYS A 160 19.53 -22.53 -4.68
C LYS A 160 18.64 -22.16 -5.86
N ARG A 161 17.40 -21.73 -5.61
CA ARG A 161 16.46 -21.24 -6.64
C ARG A 161 16.67 -19.77 -6.99
N LEU A 162 17.38 -19.01 -6.15
CA LEU A 162 17.71 -17.62 -6.43
C LEU A 162 18.87 -17.55 -7.42
N PRO A 163 18.89 -16.55 -8.32
CA PRO A 163 20.04 -16.32 -9.18
C PRO A 163 21.27 -16.02 -8.31
N LYS A 164 22.43 -16.51 -8.73
CA LYS A 164 23.70 -16.12 -8.10
C LYS A 164 23.84 -14.60 -8.20
N TRP A 165 24.05 -13.97 -7.06
CA TRP A 165 24.36 -12.55 -7.06
C TRP A 165 25.76 -12.33 -7.66
N MET A 166 25.86 -11.35 -8.56
CA MET A 166 27.10 -10.88 -9.15
C MET A 166 27.13 -9.36 -8.98
N ASP A 167 28.33 -8.79 -8.96
CA ASP A 167 28.47 -7.35 -8.75
C ASP A 167 27.69 -6.56 -9.81
N GLY A 168 26.92 -5.56 -9.37
CA GLY A 168 25.98 -4.80 -10.21
C GLY A 168 24.59 -5.43 -10.44
N ASN A 169 24.34 -6.68 -10.05
CA ASN A 169 23.00 -7.28 -10.19
C ASN A 169 22.04 -6.84 -9.07
N GLN A 170 20.75 -6.81 -9.41
CA GLN A 170 19.67 -6.64 -8.44
C GLN A 170 19.65 -7.79 -7.42
N THR A 171 19.36 -7.43 -6.18
CA THR A 171 19.07 -8.41 -5.12
C THR A 171 17.73 -9.07 -5.42
N THR A 172 17.64 -10.37 -5.28
CA THR A 172 16.40 -11.14 -5.38
C THR A 172 16.21 -11.93 -4.11
N GLY A 173 14.97 -12.07 -3.68
CA GLY A 173 14.62 -12.92 -2.56
C GLY A 173 13.25 -13.58 -2.70
N PHE A 174 13.02 -14.53 -1.80
CA PHE A 174 11.73 -15.14 -1.56
C PHE A 174 11.30 -14.83 -0.13
N GLY A 175 10.13 -14.21 0.00
CA GLY A 175 9.43 -14.02 1.26
C GLY A 175 8.41 -15.12 1.49
N TYR A 176 8.21 -15.54 2.74
CA TYR A 176 7.26 -16.56 3.15
C TYR A 176 6.40 -16.03 4.28
N ASP A 177 5.09 -16.03 4.05
CA ASP A 177 4.12 -15.65 5.07
C ASP A 177 3.91 -16.76 6.11
N HIS A 178 3.00 -16.52 7.06
CA HIS A 178 2.67 -17.48 8.11
C HIS A 178 2.09 -18.80 7.56
N ASP A 179 1.39 -18.73 6.42
CA ASP A 179 0.77 -19.88 5.76
C ASP A 179 1.76 -20.63 4.86
N GLY A 180 2.96 -20.09 4.69
CA GLY A 180 4.01 -20.62 3.82
C GLY A 180 3.86 -20.20 2.37
N THR A 181 3.00 -19.23 2.07
CA THR A 181 2.86 -18.65 0.73
C THR A 181 4.17 -17.98 0.34
N GLU A 182 4.70 -18.35 -0.82
CA GLU A 182 5.94 -17.80 -1.35
C GLU A 182 5.66 -16.52 -2.16
N HIS A 183 6.42 -15.47 -1.85
CA HIS A 183 6.41 -14.19 -2.54
C HIS A 183 7.79 -13.92 -3.13
N ARG A 184 7.91 -13.89 -4.45
CA ARG A 184 9.16 -13.52 -5.10
C ARG A 184 9.31 -12.00 -5.14
N MET A 185 10.48 -11.50 -4.76
CA MET A 185 10.78 -10.07 -4.76
C MET A 185 12.14 -9.77 -5.35
N THR A 186 12.26 -8.62 -6.01
CA THR A 186 13.50 -8.11 -6.58
C THR A 186 13.70 -6.66 -6.15
N SER A 187 14.93 -6.30 -5.83
CA SER A 187 15.29 -4.93 -5.48
C SER A 187 15.13 -4.00 -6.69
N GLY A 188 14.78 -2.75 -6.44
CA GLY A 188 14.45 -1.75 -7.47
C GLY A 188 13.17 -1.03 -7.07
N TYR A 189 12.72 -0.09 -7.90
CA TYR A 189 11.50 0.65 -7.59
C TYR A 189 10.26 -0.22 -7.80
N ASP A 190 9.35 -0.18 -6.84
CA ASP A 190 8.03 -0.78 -6.93
C ASP A 190 7.04 0.23 -6.36
N LEU A 191 6.24 0.87 -7.22
CA LEU A 191 5.31 1.92 -6.81
C LEU A 191 4.39 1.45 -5.67
N SER A 192 4.00 0.17 -5.69
CA SER A 192 3.11 -0.38 -4.70
C SER A 192 3.78 -0.54 -3.34
N LEU A 193 5.10 -0.77 -3.23
CA LEU A 193 5.76 -1.07 -1.95
C LEU A 193 6.81 -0.01 -1.53
N SER A 194 7.53 0.56 -2.48
CA SER A 194 8.61 1.52 -2.25
C SER A 194 8.09 2.88 -1.77
N GLU A 195 7.03 3.45 -2.37
CA GLU A 195 6.46 4.74 -1.91
C GLU A 195 5.84 4.66 -0.51
N PRO A 196 5.01 3.66 -0.18
CA PRO A 196 4.50 3.52 1.19
C PRO A 196 5.61 3.28 2.21
N ALA A 197 6.65 2.52 1.84
CA ALA A 197 7.81 2.33 2.71
C ALA A 197 8.56 3.66 2.92
N ARG A 198 8.76 4.45 1.85
CA ARG A 198 9.35 5.79 1.93
C ARG A 198 8.57 6.68 2.87
N LEU A 199 7.25 6.74 2.73
CA LEU A 199 6.37 7.56 3.57
C LEU A 199 6.41 7.07 5.03
N THR A 200 6.39 5.76 5.26
CA THR A 200 6.48 5.18 6.61
C THR A 200 7.79 5.56 7.29
N LEU A 201 8.91 5.46 6.56
CA LEU A 201 10.23 5.84 7.08
C LEU A 201 10.35 7.35 7.26
N HIS A 202 9.76 8.15 6.36
CA HIS A 202 9.75 9.60 6.47
C HIS A 202 9.04 10.08 7.75
N ASN A 203 7.99 9.38 8.15
CA ASN A 203 7.21 9.68 9.35
C ASN A 203 7.75 8.99 10.63
N SER A 204 8.85 8.24 10.56
CA SER A 204 9.45 7.63 11.74
C SER A 204 10.25 8.68 12.52
N GLU A 205 10.03 8.76 13.83
CA GLU A 205 10.79 9.64 14.73
C GLU A 205 12.23 9.16 14.96
N THR A 206 12.51 7.90 14.66
CA THR A 206 13.75 7.20 15.00
C THR A 206 14.57 6.83 13.77
N PHE A 207 13.95 6.73 12.59
CA PHE A 207 14.68 6.55 11.35
C PHE A 207 15.28 7.88 10.88
N PRO A 208 16.60 8.00 10.72
CA PRO A 208 17.20 9.24 10.24
C PRO A 208 16.81 9.47 8.77
N THR A 209 15.94 10.46 8.54
CA THR A 209 15.61 10.94 7.21
C THR A 209 16.62 12.02 6.83
N ASP A 210 17.41 11.77 5.79
CA ASP A 210 18.13 12.83 5.10
C ASP A 210 17.11 13.66 4.31
N ASP A 211 17.12 14.99 4.49
CA ASP A 211 16.28 15.95 3.76
C ASP A 211 16.53 15.92 2.22
N ARG A 212 17.54 15.19 1.74
CA ARG A 212 18.01 15.15 0.34
C ARG A 212 17.41 14.03 -0.52
N GLY A 213 16.40 13.30 -0.05
CA GLY A 213 15.60 12.41 -0.91
C GLY A 213 15.18 11.09 -0.27
N ALA A 214 14.48 10.27 -1.07
CA ALA A 214 13.97 8.97 -0.64
C ALA A 214 15.10 8.04 -0.16
N PRO A 215 15.00 7.42 1.03
CA PRO A 215 16.00 6.46 1.48
C PRO A 215 16.14 5.33 0.45
N THR A 216 17.36 5.09 -0.05
CA THR A 216 17.64 4.05 -1.07
C THR A 216 17.22 2.65 -0.63
N VAL A 217 17.16 2.42 0.68
CA VAL A 217 16.66 1.19 1.32
C VAL A 217 15.22 0.86 0.94
N THR A 218 14.40 1.83 0.53
CA THR A 218 13.01 1.62 0.04
C THR A 218 12.92 0.75 -1.21
N LEU A 219 14.04 0.60 -1.92
CA LEU A 219 14.16 -0.24 -3.10
C LEU A 219 14.58 -1.67 -2.75
N HIS A 220 14.99 -1.94 -1.51
CA HIS A 220 15.53 -3.24 -1.10
C HIS A 220 14.43 -4.26 -0.80
N VAL A 221 14.78 -5.54 -0.94
CA VAL A 221 13.81 -6.65 -0.84
C VAL A 221 13.22 -6.74 0.57
N GLU A 222 14.04 -6.52 1.58
CA GLU A 222 13.73 -6.60 3.00
C GLU A 222 12.68 -5.56 3.39
N VAL A 223 12.87 -4.32 2.91
CA VAL A 223 11.97 -3.20 3.15
C VAL A 223 10.64 -3.39 2.41
N LYS A 224 10.67 -3.83 1.15
CA LYS A 224 9.45 -4.19 0.41
C LYS A 224 8.65 -5.28 1.12
N TYR A 225 9.34 -6.31 1.61
CA TYR A 225 8.69 -7.40 2.33
C TYR A 225 8.10 -6.94 3.67
N ALA A 226 8.83 -6.11 4.43
CA ALA A 226 8.31 -5.50 5.65
C ALA A 226 7.05 -4.65 5.39
N GLN A 227 7.04 -3.88 4.30
CA GLN A 227 5.86 -3.09 3.91
C GLN A 227 4.68 -3.98 3.51
N MET A 228 4.95 -5.08 2.80
CA MET A 228 3.94 -6.08 2.47
C MET A 228 3.35 -6.71 3.74
N MET A 229 4.19 -7.06 4.72
CA MET A 229 3.75 -7.57 6.02
C MET A 229 2.87 -6.56 6.75
N ARG A 230 3.28 -5.28 6.81
CA ARG A 230 2.51 -4.20 7.42
C ARG A 230 1.09 -4.13 6.85
N ARG A 231 0.97 -4.10 5.52
CA ARG A 231 -0.31 -4.04 4.81
C ARG A 231 -1.18 -5.27 5.02
N ALA A 232 -0.57 -6.44 5.04
CA ALA A 232 -1.30 -7.69 5.21
C ALA A 232 -1.78 -7.93 6.65
N GLY A 233 -1.32 -7.12 7.62
CA GLY A 233 -1.49 -7.37 9.05
C GLY A 233 -0.68 -8.57 9.52
N GLN A 234 0.39 -8.93 8.80
CA GLN A 234 1.19 -10.11 9.06
C GLN A 234 2.16 -9.84 10.22
N THR A 235 2.10 -10.68 11.25
CA THR A 235 2.93 -10.55 12.45
C THR A 235 4.23 -11.34 12.38
N TYR A 236 4.38 -12.24 11.40
CA TYR A 236 5.58 -13.05 11.25
C TYR A 236 5.87 -13.34 9.78
N GLY A 237 7.11 -13.16 9.35
CA GLY A 237 7.54 -13.52 8.00
C GLY A 237 9.01 -13.92 7.93
N VAL A 238 9.37 -14.63 6.87
CA VAL A 238 10.75 -15.04 6.60
C VAL A 238 11.12 -14.57 5.20
N VAL A 239 12.27 -13.94 5.03
CA VAL A 239 12.79 -13.57 3.72
C VAL A 239 14.17 -14.17 3.51
N ILE A 240 14.38 -14.81 2.37
CA ILE A 240 15.66 -15.38 1.96
C ILE A 240 16.15 -14.56 0.78
N ILE A 241 17.34 -13.97 0.91
CA ILE A 241 17.93 -13.08 -0.10
C ILE A 241 19.24 -13.64 -0.65
N ASN A 242 19.62 -13.20 -1.85
CA ASN A 242 20.85 -13.61 -2.52
C ASN A 242 22.03 -12.63 -2.31
N LYS A 243 21.82 -11.53 -1.57
CA LYS A 243 22.84 -10.54 -1.19
C LYS A 243 22.86 -10.39 0.34
N LEU A 244 23.96 -9.92 0.91
CA LEU A 244 23.99 -9.51 2.32
C LEU A 244 23.08 -8.29 2.53
N MET A 245 22.35 -8.27 3.64
CA MET A 245 21.50 -7.14 4.02
C MET A 245 22.40 -5.97 4.41
N CYS A 246 22.07 -4.76 3.95
CA CYS A 246 22.78 -3.56 4.37
C CYS A 246 22.31 -3.06 5.75
N ASP A 247 23.14 -2.26 6.40
CA ASP A 247 22.82 -1.69 7.72
C ASP A 247 21.56 -0.80 7.67
N GLY A 248 21.38 -0.03 6.58
CA GLY A 248 20.17 0.76 6.40
C GLY A 248 18.88 -0.08 6.38
N CYS A 249 18.91 -1.33 5.94
CA CYS A 249 17.75 -2.23 6.06
C CYS A 249 17.56 -2.77 7.48
N ARG A 250 18.65 -2.98 8.24
CA ARG A 250 18.59 -3.36 9.65
C ARG A 250 17.88 -2.29 10.47
N ASP A 251 18.09 -1.03 10.11
CA ASP A 251 17.48 0.13 10.78
C ASP A 251 16.07 0.41 10.25
N ALA A 252 15.84 0.30 8.94
CA ALA A 252 14.55 0.65 8.32
C ALA A 252 13.43 -0.36 8.60
N VAL A 253 13.73 -1.66 8.59
CA VAL A 253 12.70 -2.70 8.72
C VAL A 253 11.94 -2.63 10.06
N PRO A 254 12.60 -2.48 11.22
CA PRO A 254 11.91 -2.25 12.50
C PRO A 254 10.92 -1.08 12.46
N GLU A 255 11.25 -0.02 11.75
CA GLU A 255 10.45 1.22 11.65
C GLU A 255 9.25 1.08 10.70
N ILE A 256 9.29 0.09 9.81
CA ILE A 256 8.18 -0.24 8.92
C ILE A 256 7.25 -1.27 9.56
N LEU A 257 7.80 -2.29 10.21
CA LEU A 257 7.02 -3.38 10.78
C LEU A 257 6.18 -2.88 11.98
N PRO A 258 4.88 -3.22 12.03
CA PRO A 258 4.06 -2.96 13.21
C PRO A 258 4.68 -3.52 14.49
N GLN A 259 4.48 -2.82 15.60
CA GLN A 259 4.91 -3.31 16.90
C GLN A 259 4.36 -4.73 17.16
N GLY A 260 5.25 -5.65 17.54
CA GLY A 260 4.93 -7.07 17.77
C GLY A 260 5.11 -7.97 16.54
N SER A 261 5.32 -7.41 15.36
CA SER A 261 5.69 -8.18 14.16
C SER A 261 7.17 -8.56 14.15
N VAL A 262 7.51 -9.66 13.48
CA VAL A 262 8.90 -10.16 13.35
C VAL A 262 9.19 -10.58 11.92
N LEU A 263 10.28 -10.07 11.35
CA LEU A 263 10.84 -10.54 10.08
C LEU A 263 12.17 -11.26 10.33
N ALA A 264 12.27 -12.51 9.88
CA ALA A 264 13.51 -13.28 9.87
C ALA A 264 14.18 -13.19 8.48
N VAL A 265 15.39 -12.62 8.40
CA VAL A 265 16.13 -12.44 7.14
C VAL A 265 17.27 -13.45 7.05
N TRP A 266 17.27 -14.29 6.03
CA TRP A 266 18.35 -15.24 5.72
C TRP A 266 19.26 -14.70 4.61
N GLU A 267 20.43 -14.24 5.02
CA GLU A 267 21.50 -13.82 4.12
C GLU A 267 22.34 -15.01 3.60
N PRO A 268 23.01 -14.87 2.44
CA PRO A 268 23.95 -15.86 1.94
C PRO A 268 24.98 -16.29 2.98
N GLY A 269 25.03 -17.60 3.26
CA GLY A 269 26.03 -18.18 4.17
C GLY A 269 25.76 -17.96 5.67
N ALA A 270 24.70 -17.25 6.03
CA ALA A 270 24.34 -17.03 7.42
C ALA A 270 24.06 -18.35 8.16
N ALA A 271 24.57 -18.48 9.38
CA ALA A 271 24.32 -19.64 10.23
C ALA A 271 22.93 -19.60 10.90
N GLN A 272 22.41 -18.39 11.10
CA GLN A 272 21.11 -18.08 11.71
C GLN A 272 20.52 -16.87 10.98
N PRO A 273 19.19 -16.71 10.97
CA PRO A 273 18.56 -15.53 10.39
C PRO A 273 18.85 -14.28 11.23
N HIS A 274 18.85 -13.12 10.60
CA HIS A 274 18.71 -11.86 11.32
C HIS A 274 17.25 -11.66 11.71
N ILE A 275 17.01 -11.51 13.01
CA ILE A 275 15.67 -11.28 13.54
C ILE A 275 15.45 -9.78 13.70
N LEU A 276 14.55 -9.23 12.89
CA LEU A 276 14.16 -7.82 12.90
C LEU A 276 12.76 -7.72 13.52
N LYS A 277 12.63 -6.95 14.60
CA LYS A 277 11.37 -6.80 15.33
C LYS A 277 10.76 -5.45 15.02
N GLY A 278 9.46 -5.42 14.78
CA GLY A 278 8.73 -4.19 14.52
C GLY A 278 8.64 -3.30 15.75
N ALA A 279 8.84 -2.01 15.51
CA ALA A 279 8.76 -0.92 16.47
C ALA A 279 7.78 0.17 16.02
N ALA A 280 7.25 0.09 14.80
CA ALA A 280 6.36 1.08 14.25
C ALA A 280 5.05 1.15 15.06
N ARG A 281 4.69 2.37 15.47
CA ARG A 281 3.41 2.64 16.13
C ARG A 281 2.29 2.73 15.08
N PRO A 282 1.03 2.43 15.47
CA PRO A 282 -0.13 2.54 14.59
C PRO A 282 -0.36 3.95 14.06
#